data_AF-A0A2I0SAX4-F1
#
_entry.id   AF-A0A2I0SAX4-F1
#
_cell.length_a   1.000
_cell.length_b   1.000
_cell.length_c   1.000
_cell.angle_alpha   90.00
_cell.angle_beta   90.00
_cell.angle_gamma   90.00
#
_symmetry.space_group_name_H-M   'P 1'
#
loop_
_entity.id
_entity.type
_entity.pdbx_description
1 polymer ?
#
loop_
_entity_poly.entity_id
_entity_poly.type
_entity_poly.pdbx_seq_one_letter_code
_entity_poly.pdbx_strand_id
1 'polypeptide(L)'
;MNGNGNGRGDGAAQGDQRLYQGRVTARGGLALRSAPTRGSQLIRVARQGEIVSIFCKTPGETVDGNPLWYLLTDGTWAWGAARYIDNIGPAPRWC
;
A
#
# COMPACT_ATOMS: atom_id res chain seq x y z
N MET A 1 -34.82 4.01 30.48
CA MET A 1 -34.48 4.16 29.04
C MET A 1 -33.01 3.78 28.88
N ASN A 2 -32.66 2.71 28.16
CA ASN A 2 -31.26 2.37 27.87
C ASN A 2 -31.06 2.34 26.35
N GLY A 3 -30.56 3.45 25.80
CA GLY A 3 -30.10 3.54 24.42
C GLY A 3 -28.58 3.43 24.38
N ASN A 4 -28.05 2.23 24.17
CA ASN A 4 -26.62 2.02 23.94
C ASN A 4 -26.33 2.28 22.45
N GLY A 5 -25.99 3.52 22.12
CA GLY A 5 -25.59 3.94 20.78
C GLY A 5 -24.14 3.57 20.50
N ASN A 6 -23.90 2.37 19.97
CA ASN A 6 -22.61 1.99 19.40
C ASN A 6 -22.38 2.74 18.09
N GLY A 7 -21.89 3.97 18.19
CA GLY A 7 -21.43 4.79 17.08
C GLY A 7 -20.17 4.18 16.46
N ARG A 8 -20.33 3.59 15.28
CA ARG A 8 -19.25 3.24 14.37
C ARG A 8 -18.52 4.53 13.97
N GLY A 9 -17.36 4.75 14.57
CA GLY A 9 -16.48 5.87 14.27
C GLY A 9 -15.11 5.34 13.90
N ASP A 10 -14.98 4.84 12.66
CA ASP A 10 -13.69 4.52 12.02
C ASP A 10 -12.96 5.84 11.74
N GLY A 11 -12.49 6.48 12.81
CA GLY A 11 -11.72 7.71 12.79
C GLY A 11 -10.23 7.39 12.64
N ALA A 12 -9.78 7.22 11.39
CA ALA A 12 -8.36 7.24 11.06
C ALA A 12 -8.03 8.50 10.24
N ALA A 13 -7.37 9.43 10.91
CA ALA A 13 -6.53 10.51 10.40
C ALA A 13 -7.18 11.62 9.56
N GLN A 14 -7.52 12.71 10.26
CA GLN A 14 -7.64 14.05 9.71
C GLN A 14 -6.25 14.63 9.43
N GLY A 15 -6.00 14.96 8.17
CA GLY A 15 -4.82 15.63 7.64
C GLY A 15 -4.84 15.42 6.13
N ASP A 16 -4.68 16.47 5.34
CA ASP A 16 -4.78 16.47 3.86
C ASP A 16 -3.69 15.63 3.15
N GLN A 17 -3.62 14.35 3.46
CA GLN A 17 -2.80 13.35 2.79
C GLN A 17 -3.71 12.18 2.46
N ARG A 18 -4.55 12.37 1.44
CA ARG A 18 -5.45 11.33 0.94
C ARG A 18 -4.61 10.09 0.61
N LEU A 19 -4.72 9.06 1.45
CA LEU A 19 -4.15 7.75 1.17
C LEU A 19 -4.90 7.17 -0.02
N TYR A 20 -4.16 6.46 -0.86
CA TYR A 20 -4.69 5.73 -1.99
C TYR A 20 -4.85 4.28 -1.57
N GLN A 21 -5.72 3.54 -2.24
CA GLN A 21 -5.90 2.13 -1.98
C GLN A 21 -5.40 1.33 -3.17
N GLY A 22 -4.84 0.16 -2.90
CA GLY A 22 -4.45 -0.78 -3.92
C GLY A 22 -4.78 -2.21 -3.50
N ARG A 23 -4.98 -3.08 -4.49
CA ARG A 23 -5.18 -4.51 -4.27
C ARG A 23 -3.97 -5.27 -4.77
N VAL A 24 -3.39 -6.10 -3.91
CA VAL A 24 -2.24 -6.93 -4.27
C VAL A 24 -2.67 -8.02 -5.26
N THR A 25 -2.02 -8.10 -6.41
CA THR A 25 -2.31 -9.09 -7.47
C THR A 25 -1.23 -10.14 -7.65
N ALA A 26 -0.09 -10.00 -6.96
CA ALA A 26 1.02 -10.97 -7.00
C ALA A 26 0.56 -12.38 -6.57
N ARG A 27 0.73 -13.36 -7.48
CA ARG A 27 0.51 -14.77 -7.17
C ARG A 27 1.60 -15.23 -6.20
N GLY A 28 1.20 -15.82 -5.06
CA GLY A 28 2.14 -16.17 -3.99
C GLY A 28 2.48 -15.04 -3.01
N GLY A 29 1.91 -13.85 -3.22
CA GLY A 29 2.11 -12.67 -2.36
C GLY A 29 3.19 -11.71 -2.89
N LEU A 30 3.16 -10.49 -2.37
CA LEU A 30 4.06 -9.41 -2.71
C LEU A 30 5.05 -9.16 -1.58
N ALA A 31 6.34 -9.27 -1.90
CA ALA A 31 7.42 -8.88 -1.01
C ALA A 31 7.43 -7.36 -0.83
N LEU A 32 7.14 -6.90 0.39
CA LEU A 32 7.28 -5.51 0.81
C LEU A 32 8.65 -5.28 1.41
N ARG A 33 9.34 -4.24 0.96
CA ARG A 33 10.77 -4.06 1.22
C ARG A 33 11.11 -2.73 1.86
N SER A 34 12.32 -2.62 2.40
CA SER A 34 12.80 -1.38 3.03
C SER A 34 13.14 -0.27 2.03
N ALA A 35 13.42 -0.61 0.77
CA ALA A 35 13.71 0.35 -0.30
C ALA A 35 13.06 -0.09 -1.63
N PRO A 36 12.91 0.80 -2.63
CA PRO A 36 12.31 0.48 -3.93
C PRO A 36 13.28 -0.28 -4.86
N THR A 37 13.90 -1.34 -4.33
CA THR A 37 14.82 -2.24 -5.04
C THR A 37 14.53 -3.68 -4.65
N ARG A 38 14.71 -4.63 -5.57
CA ARG A 38 14.47 -6.06 -5.33
C ARG A 38 15.47 -6.69 -4.36
N GLY A 39 16.65 -6.08 -4.21
CA GLY A 39 17.69 -6.54 -3.30
C GLY A 39 17.56 -6.04 -1.86
N SER A 40 16.67 -5.08 -1.59
CA SER A 40 16.52 -4.54 -0.24
C SER A 40 15.81 -5.50 0.71
N GLN A 41 16.00 -5.28 2.01
CA GLN A 41 15.50 -6.12 3.09
C GLN A 41 13.99 -6.34 2.96
N LEU A 42 13.57 -7.60 3.04
CA LEU A 42 12.16 -7.97 3.13
C LEU A 42 11.62 -7.58 4.51
N ILE A 43 10.63 -6.69 4.53
CA ILE A 43 9.93 -6.27 5.74
C ILE A 43 8.77 -7.22 6.04
N ARG A 44 7.95 -7.51 5.04
CA ARG A 44 6.77 -8.38 5.15
C ARG A 44 6.36 -8.89 3.77
N VAL A 45 5.55 -9.94 3.72
CA VAL A 45 4.81 -10.36 2.52
C VAL A 45 3.33 -9.96 2.65
N ALA A 46 2.83 -9.19 1.68
CA ALA A 46 1.40 -8.93 1.51
C ALA A 46 0.75 -10.05 0.69
N ARG A 47 -0.43 -10.50 1.10
CA ARG A 47 -1.08 -11.65 0.45
C ARG A 47 -1.77 -11.22 -0.84
N GLN A 48 -1.94 -12.16 -1.77
CA GLN A 48 -2.78 -11.92 -2.94
C GLN A 48 -4.20 -11.55 -2.51
N GLY A 49 -4.74 -10.49 -3.10
CA GLY A 49 -6.06 -9.95 -2.81
C GLY A 49 -6.12 -9.03 -1.59
N GLU A 50 -5.04 -8.89 -0.82
CA GLU A 50 -4.95 -7.96 0.30
C GLU A 50 -5.10 -6.52 -0.19
N ILE A 51 -5.87 -5.72 0.56
CA ILE A 51 -6.02 -4.28 0.31
C ILE A 51 -4.96 -3.56 1.11
N VAL A 52 -4.19 -2.72 0.42
CA VAL A 52 -3.11 -1.93 0.99
C VAL A 52 -3.39 -0.43 0.84
N SER A 53 -3.00 0.35 1.84
CA SER A 53 -2.97 1.80 1.86
C SER A 53 -1.63 2.28 1.32
N ILE A 54 -1.71 3.07 0.25
CA ILE A 54 -0.57 3.63 -0.47
C ILE A 54 -0.46 5.12 -0.13
N PHE A 55 0.73 5.54 0.24
CA PHE A 55 1.06 6.93 0.54
C PHE A 55 1.42 7.73 -0.72
N CYS A 56 2.40 7.24 -1.47
CA CYS A 56 2.89 7.87 -2.70
C CYS A 56 3.63 6.84 -3.57
N LYS A 57 4.00 7.25 -4.78
CA LYS A 57 4.79 6.46 -5.74
C LYS A 57 6.14 7.10 -6.03
N THR A 58 7.14 6.27 -6.30
CA THR A 58 8.50 6.70 -6.65
C THR A 58 9.06 5.80 -7.77
N PRO A 59 10.01 6.27 -8.60
CA PRO A 59 10.74 5.38 -9.48
C PRO A 59 11.77 4.58 -8.68
N GLY A 60 12.02 3.34 -9.09
CA GLY A 60 12.96 2.42 -8.47
C GLY A 60 13.42 1.35 -9.44
N GLU A 61 13.86 0.21 -8.91
CA GLU A 61 14.28 -0.91 -9.74
C GLU A 61 13.11 -1.47 -10.56
N THR A 62 13.31 -1.69 -11.86
CA THR A 62 12.27 -2.21 -12.75
C THR A 62 11.88 -3.65 -12.39
N VAL A 63 10.59 -3.87 -12.16
CA VAL A 63 9.99 -5.19 -11.92
C VAL A 63 9.01 -5.50 -13.03
N ASP A 64 9.27 -6.57 -13.80
CA ASP A 64 8.51 -6.99 -14.99
C ASP A 64 8.10 -5.83 -15.91
N GLY A 65 9.07 -4.95 -16.22
CA GLY A 65 8.87 -3.79 -17.10
C GLY A 65 8.24 -2.56 -16.45
N ASN A 66 7.92 -2.59 -15.15
CA ASN A 66 7.39 -1.43 -14.43
C ASN A 66 8.42 -0.88 -13.41
N PRO A 67 8.88 0.38 -13.57
CA PRO A 67 9.85 1.01 -12.67
C PRO A 67 9.22 1.64 -11.42
N LEU A 68 7.90 1.60 -11.26
CA LEU A 68 7.21 2.28 -10.17
C LEU A 68 7.11 1.40 -8.92
N TRP A 69 7.30 2.05 -7.78
CA TRP A 69 7.13 1.49 -6.46
C TRP A 69 6.17 2.34 -5.64
N TYR A 70 5.38 1.69 -4.79
CA TYR A 70 4.43 2.31 -3.89
C TYR A 70 4.92 2.19 -2.46
N LEU A 71 4.93 3.32 -1.75
CA LEU A 71 5.16 3.34 -0.31
C LEU A 71 3.85 3.01 0.40
N LEU A 72 3.83 1.92 1.14
CA LEU A 72 2.66 1.41 1.85
C LEU A 72 2.72 1.76 3.32
N THR A 73 1.57 2.02 3.93
CA THR A 73 1.44 2.44 5.33
C THR A 73 0.70 1.43 6.22
N ASP A 74 0.39 0.23 5.70
CA ASP A 74 -0.34 -0.79 6.47
C ASP A 74 0.59 -1.51 7.46
N GLY A 75 0.70 -0.95 8.66
CA GLY A 75 1.56 -1.43 9.73
C GLY A 75 2.93 -0.79 9.67
N THR A 76 3.90 -1.46 9.05
CA THR A 76 5.28 -0.94 8.89
C THR A 76 5.45 -0.35 7.50
N TRP A 77 6.04 0.85 7.43
CA TRP A 77 6.31 1.52 6.17
C TRP A 77 7.22 0.65 5.30
N ALA A 78 6.75 0.32 4.09
CA ALA A 78 7.45 -0.57 3.19
C ALA A 78 7.11 -0.29 1.72
N TRP A 79 8.02 -0.67 0.84
CA TRP A 79 7.90 -0.48 -0.61
C TRP A 79 7.38 -1.74 -1.28
N GLY A 80 6.28 -1.61 -2.03
CA GLY A 80 5.74 -2.65 -2.90
C GLY A 80 5.91 -2.27 -4.37
N ALA A 81 6.28 -3.23 -5.22
CA ALA A 81 6.36 -2.99 -6.66
C ALA A 81 4.96 -2.71 -7.22
N ALA A 82 4.77 -1.55 -7.87
CA ALA A 82 3.49 -1.14 -8.43
C ALA A 82 2.97 -2.12 -9.49
N ARG A 83 3.87 -2.90 -10.10
CA ARG A 83 3.54 -3.96 -11.04
C ARG A 83 2.45 -4.92 -10.53
N TYR A 84 2.43 -5.16 -9.22
CA TYR A 84 1.58 -6.15 -8.57
C TYR A 84 0.56 -5.54 -7.61
N ILE A 85 0.25 -4.25 -7.77
CA ILE A 85 -0.75 -3.55 -6.98
C ILE A 85 -1.68 -2.83 -7.95
N ASP A 86 -2.92 -3.28 -8.02
CA ASP A 86 -3.96 -2.62 -8.80
C ASP A 86 -4.54 -1.47 -7.99
N ASN A 87 -4.49 -0.24 -8.53
CA ASN A 87 -5.05 0.92 -7.84
C ASN A 87 -6.58 0.83 -7.74
N ILE A 88 -7.09 1.03 -6.54
CA ILE A 88 -8.52 1.19 -6.28
C ILE A 88 -8.79 2.69 -6.28
N GLY A 89 -9.30 3.19 -7.41
CA GLY A 89 -9.56 4.61 -7.63
C GLY A 89 -8.38 5.33 -8.29
N PRO A 90 -8.09 6.60 -7.93
CA PRO A 90 -7.06 7.39 -8.60
C PRO A 90 -5.66 6.83 -8.34
N ALA A 91 -4.75 7.09 -9.29
CA ALA A 91 -3.35 6.72 -9.12
C ALA A 91 -2.69 7.52 -7.98
N PRO A 92 -1.77 6.91 -7.22
CA PRO A 92 -1.04 7.61 -6.17
C PRO A 92 -0.27 8.82 -6.68
N ARG A 93 -0.15 9.83 -5.83
CA ARG A 93 0.72 10.99 -6.07
C ARG A 93 2.20 10.57 -6.03
N TRP A 94 3.06 11.38 -6.65
CA TRP A 94 4.50 11.22 -6.50
C TRP A 94 4.95 11.55 -5.08
N CYS A 95 5.94 10.78 -4.61
CA CYS A 95 6.90 11.26 -3.64
C CYS A 95 7.85 12.21 -4.39
#